data_AF-A0A8J7CJS8-F1
#
_entry.id   AF-A0A8J7CJS8-F1
#
_cell.length_a   1.000
_cell.length_b   1.000
_cell.length_c   1.000
_cell.angle_alpha   90.00
_cell.angle_beta   90.00
_cell.angle_gamma   90.00
#
_symmetry.space_group_name_H-M   'P 1'
#
loop_
_entity.id
_entity.type
_entity.pdbx_description
1 polymer ?
#
loop_
_entity_poly.entity_id
_entity_poly.type
_entity_poly.pdbx_seq_one_letter_code
_entity_poly.pdbx_strand_id
1 'polypeptide(L)'
;MNLGLLTSAAMGLAVTAWVFSPLFARDASEREKARSATGEQADLFSRKEMVLASLKDVEDDRETDKISELDYMQLKNRLTAQAIEIMKKLDDERPPQQS
;
A
#
# COMPACT_ATOMS: atom_id res chain seq x y z
N MET A 1 -41.20 -35.07 0.16
CA MET A 1 -39.92 -34.63 0.74
C MET A 1 -40.23 -33.98 2.07
N ASN A 2 -39.72 -34.50 3.18
CA ASN A 2 -40.16 -34.09 4.53
C ASN A 2 -39.58 -32.71 4.88
N LEU A 3 -40.44 -31.69 4.92
CA LEU A 3 -40.08 -30.29 5.18
C LEU A 3 -39.32 -30.11 6.52
N GLY A 4 -39.63 -30.94 7.52
CA GLY A 4 -38.95 -30.94 8.83
C GLY A 4 -37.50 -31.45 8.82
N LEU A 5 -37.14 -32.28 7.84
CA LEU A 5 -35.77 -32.77 7.68
C LEU A 5 -34.86 -31.69 7.06
N LEU A 6 -35.42 -30.86 6.17
CA LEU A 6 -34.71 -29.74 5.56
C LEU A 6 -34.46 -28.60 6.56
N THR A 7 -35.43 -28.28 7.41
CA THR A 7 -35.30 -27.20 8.39
C THR A 7 -34.28 -27.54 9.49
N SER A 8 -34.30 -28.76 10.00
CA SER A 8 -33.32 -29.22 11.00
C SER A 8 -31.90 -29.27 10.44
N ALA A 9 -31.73 -29.74 9.21
CA ALA A 9 -30.45 -29.71 8.51
C ALA A 9 -29.94 -28.28 8.31
N ALA A 10 -30.81 -27.35 7.91
CA ALA A 10 -30.45 -25.93 7.72
C ALA A 10 -30.03 -25.26 9.05
N MET A 11 -30.73 -25.52 10.15
CA MET A 11 -30.37 -25.00 11.48
C MET A 11 -29.02 -25.54 11.96
N GLY A 12 -28.73 -26.83 11.76
CA GLY A 12 -27.44 -27.42 12.11
C GLY A 12 -26.27 -26.76 11.38
N LEU A 13 -26.43 -26.49 10.07
CA LEU A 13 -25.42 -25.79 9.28
C LEU A 13 -25.22 -24.35 9.74
N ALA A 14 -26.30 -23.63 10.06
CA ALA A 14 -26.22 -22.25 10.54
C ALA A 14 -25.47 -22.14 11.88
N VAL A 15 -25.77 -23.03 12.84
CA VAL A 15 -25.09 -23.06 14.14
C VAL A 15 -23.61 -23.41 13.98
N THR A 16 -23.31 -24.38 13.11
CA THR A 16 -21.92 -24.74 12.79
C THR A 16 -21.18 -23.55 12.19
N ALA A 17 -21.75 -22.88 11.18
CA ALA A 17 -21.16 -21.68 10.60
C ALA A 17 -20.95 -20.55 11.62
N TRP A 18 -21.88 -20.38 12.58
CA TRP A 18 -21.77 -19.36 13.63
C TRP A 18 -20.65 -19.65 14.62
N VAL A 19 -20.50 -20.92 15.05
CA VAL A 19 -19.42 -21.33 15.97
C VAL A 19 -18.04 -21.26 15.29
N PHE A 20 -17.95 -21.56 14.00
CA PHE A 20 -16.71 -21.46 13.24
C PHE A 20 -16.41 -20.05 12.70
N SER A 21 -17.41 -19.16 12.67
CA SER A 21 -17.27 -17.76 12.26
C SER A 21 -16.11 -17.00 12.93
N PRO A 22 -15.90 -17.05 14.27
CA PRO A 22 -14.79 -16.35 14.91
C PRO A 22 -13.41 -16.87 14.48
N LEU A 23 -13.31 -18.11 14.00
CA LEU A 23 -12.07 -18.67 13.48
C LEU A 23 -11.73 -18.09 12.11
N PHE A 24 -12.71 -18.06 11.19
CA PHE A 24 -12.55 -17.50 9.85
C PHE A 24 -12.47 -15.96 9.84
N ALA A 25 -13.11 -15.28 10.79
CA ALA A 25 -13.06 -13.83 10.92
C ALA A 25 -11.63 -13.32 11.24
N ARG A 26 -10.83 -14.11 11.98
CA ARG A 26 -9.41 -13.80 12.23
C ARG A 26 -8.59 -13.89 10.95
N ASP A 27 -8.75 -14.96 10.16
CA ASP A 27 -8.05 -15.13 8.89
C ASP A 27 -8.44 -14.05 7.86
N ALA A 28 -9.71 -13.65 7.82
CA ALA A 28 -10.17 -12.58 6.94
C ALA A 28 -9.54 -11.22 7.31
N SER A 29 -9.49 -10.89 8.60
CA SER A 29 -8.88 -9.64 9.08
C SER A 29 -7.38 -9.58 8.81
N GLU A 30 -6.64 -10.69 9.01
CA GLU A 30 -5.21 -10.76 8.71
C GLU A 30 -4.93 -10.63 7.20
N ARG A 31 -5.75 -11.26 6.35
CA ARG A 31 -5.63 -11.11 4.89
C ARG A 31 -5.92 -9.69 4.42
N GLU A 32 -6.86 -9.01 5.05
CA GLU A 32 -7.19 -7.62 4.73
C GLU A 32 -6.05 -6.68 5.12
N LYS A 33 -5.47 -6.83 6.31
CA LYS A 33 -4.27 -6.09 6.72
C LYS A 33 -3.08 -6.33 5.79
N ALA A 34 -2.82 -7.57 5.39
CA ALA A 34 -1.74 -7.90 4.46
C ALA A 34 -1.94 -7.26 3.08
N ARG A 35 -3.17 -7.23 2.58
CA ARG A 35 -3.53 -6.53 1.33
C ARG A 35 -3.35 -5.02 1.46
N SER A 36 -3.78 -4.42 2.57
CA SER A 36 -3.61 -2.99 2.84
C SER A 36 -2.14 -2.60 2.91
N ALA A 37 -1.31 -3.36 3.63
CA ALA A 37 0.13 -3.12 3.72
C ALA A 37 0.83 -3.25 2.35
N THR A 38 0.42 -4.23 1.53
CA THR A 38 0.94 -4.36 0.15
C THR A 38 0.53 -3.16 -0.72
N GLY A 39 -0.69 -2.66 -0.56
CA GLY A 39 -1.19 -1.49 -1.27
C GLY A 39 -0.48 -0.20 -0.88
N GLU A 40 -0.20 -0.01 0.41
CA GLU A 40 0.55 1.14 0.93
C GLU A 40 1.99 1.17 0.41
N GLN A 41 2.68 0.03 0.43
CA GLN A 41 4.02 -0.08 -0.12
C GLN A 41 4.03 0.20 -1.64
N ALA A 42 3.05 -0.31 -2.39
CA ALA A 42 2.92 -0.03 -3.82
C ALA A 42 2.67 1.47 -4.12
N ASP A 43 1.85 2.15 -3.30
CA ASP A 43 1.63 3.60 -3.40
C ASP A 43 2.92 4.38 -3.15
N LEU A 44 3.68 4.01 -2.11
CA LEU A 44 4.98 4.63 -1.82
C LEU A 44 5.98 4.45 -2.96
N PHE A 45 6.05 3.26 -3.58
CA PHE A 45 6.86 3.05 -4.78
C PHE A 45 6.41 3.94 -5.95
N SER A 46 5.10 4.06 -6.20
CA SER A 46 4.58 4.93 -7.25
C SER A 46 4.94 6.40 -7.01
N ARG A 47 4.80 6.89 -5.77
CA ARG A 47 5.18 8.26 -5.39
C ARG A 47 6.68 8.51 -5.58
N LYS A 48 7.53 7.54 -5.23
CA LYS A 48 8.97 7.63 -5.47
C LYS A 48 9.26 7.85 -6.96
N GLU A 49 8.68 7.02 -7.83
CA GLU A 49 8.87 7.14 -9.28
C GLU A 49 8.39 8.50 -9.81
N MET A 50 7.25 9.01 -9.32
CA MET A 50 6.74 10.33 -9.69
C MET A 50 7.69 11.47 -9.28
N VAL A 51 8.25 11.41 -8.07
CA VAL A 51 9.19 12.44 -7.58
C VAL A 51 10.49 12.40 -8.37
N LEU A 52 10.98 11.21 -8.73
CA LEU A 52 12.18 11.05 -9.55
C LEU A 52 11.95 11.53 -10.99
N ALA A 53 10.80 11.22 -11.58
CA ALA A 53 10.42 11.74 -12.89
C ALA A 53 10.35 13.28 -12.86
N SER A 54 9.72 13.84 -11.82
CA SER A 54 9.65 15.30 -11.64
C SER A 54 11.04 15.92 -11.48
N LEU A 55 11.96 15.25 -10.79
CA LEU A 55 13.34 15.74 -10.65
C LEU A 55 14.05 15.79 -12.00
N LYS A 56 13.84 14.76 -12.83
CA LYS A 56 14.38 14.69 -14.17
C LYS A 56 13.80 15.79 -15.07
N ASP A 57 12.49 16.00 -15.05
CA ASP A 57 11.84 17.04 -15.85
C ASP A 57 12.40 18.44 -15.51
N VAL A 58 12.65 18.70 -14.23
CA VAL A 58 13.24 19.95 -13.74
C VAL A 58 14.69 20.13 -14.18
N GLU A 59 15.46 19.04 -14.27
CA GLU A 59 16.81 19.06 -14.84
C GLU A 59 16.78 19.34 -16.34
N ASP A 60 15.87 18.71 -17.07
CA ASP A 60 15.70 18.91 -18.51
C ASP A 60 15.22 20.37 -18.81
N ASP A 61 14.35 20.93 -17.97
CA ASP A 61 13.91 22.33 -18.07
C ASP A 61 15.03 23.33 -17.76
N ARG A 62 15.94 23.00 -16.83
CA ARG A 62 17.14 23.80 -16.57
C ARG A 62 18.13 23.72 -17.74
N GLU A 63 18.33 22.54 -18.33
CA GLU A 63 19.24 22.37 -19.47
C GLU A 63 18.76 23.15 -20.70
N THR A 64 17.44 23.28 -20.84
CA THR A 64 16.80 24.07 -21.91
C THR A 64 16.62 25.56 -21.57
N ASP A 65 17.21 26.03 -20.47
CA ASP A 65 17.19 27.43 -20.00
C ASP A 65 15.76 27.99 -19.77
N LYS A 66 14.78 27.10 -19.52
CA LYS A 66 13.37 27.50 -19.28
C LYS A 66 13.14 28.02 -17.85
N ILE A 67 14.01 27.68 -16.92
CA ILE A 67 13.91 28.05 -15.50
C ILE A 67 15.22 28.65 -15.01
N SER A 68 15.14 29.57 -14.05
CA SER A 68 16.33 30.19 -13.47
C SER A 68 17.08 29.20 -12.56
N GLU A 69 18.39 29.42 -12.38
CA GLU A 69 19.21 28.61 -11.44
C GLU A 69 18.63 28.63 -10.01
N LEU A 70 18.11 29.79 -9.58
CA LEU A 70 17.52 29.93 -8.25
C LEU A 70 16.28 29.07 -8.10
N ASP A 71 15.39 29.09 -9.10
CA ASP A 71 14.17 28.28 -9.11
C ASP A 71 14.49 26.79 -9.21
N TYR A 72 15.44 26.42 -10.07
CA TYR A 72 15.96 25.05 -10.19
C TYR A 72 16.46 24.53 -8.84
N MET A 73 17.31 25.29 -8.16
CA MET A 73 17.89 24.89 -6.87
C MET A 73 16.82 24.72 -5.78
N GLN A 74 15.83 25.61 -5.72
CA GLN A 74 14.70 25.48 -4.79
C GLN A 74 13.88 24.22 -5.07
N LEU A 75 13.58 23.97 -6.34
CA LEU A 75 12.74 22.84 -6.77
C LEU A 75 13.46 21.51 -6.56
N LYS A 76 14.73 21.44 -6.94
CA LYS A 76 15.61 20.30 -6.71
C LYS A 76 15.70 19.92 -5.24
N ASN A 77 15.95 20.89 -4.36
CA ASN A 77 16.07 20.65 -2.93
C ASN A 77 14.77 20.10 -2.34
N ARG A 78 13.62 20.65 -2.75
CA ARG A 78 12.31 20.19 -2.28
C ARG A 78 11.97 18.78 -2.76
N LEU A 79 12.26 18.47 -4.02
CA LEU A 79 12.03 17.14 -4.59
C LEU A 79 12.97 16.09 -3.98
N THR A 80 14.23 16.46 -3.76
CA THR A 80 15.22 15.59 -3.10
C THR A 80 14.81 15.27 -1.66
N ALA A 81 14.34 16.27 -0.89
CA ALA A 81 13.83 16.04 0.45
C ALA A 81 12.63 15.08 0.48
N GLN A 82 11.68 15.24 -0.45
CA GLN A 82 10.53 14.33 -0.60
C GLN A 82 10.96 12.91 -0.99
N ALA A 83 11.92 12.78 -1.92
CA ALA A 83 12.46 11.48 -2.31
C ALA A 83 13.09 10.75 -1.11
N ILE A 84 13.88 11.46 -0.30
CA ILE A 84 14.50 10.91 0.91
C ILE A 84 13.44 10.47 1.92
N GLU A 85 12.39 11.26 2.13
CA GLU A 85 11.32 10.91 3.07
C GLU A 85 10.56 9.64 2.62
N ILE A 86 10.26 9.53 1.33
CA ILE A 86 9.60 8.34 0.77
C ILE A 86 10.51 7.11 0.88
N MET A 87 11.79 7.24 0.59
CA MET A 87 12.76 6.14 0.72
C MET A 87 12.87 5.65 2.17
N LYS A 88 12.89 6.56 3.15
CA LYS A 88 12.89 6.18 4.57
C LYS A 88 11.63 5.39 4.96
N LYS A 89 10.45 5.81 4.52
CA LYS A 89 9.20 5.08 4.78
C LYS A 89 9.22 3.68 4.15
N LEU A 90 9.74 3.57 2.93
CA LEU A 90 9.92 2.27 2.27
C LEU A 90 10.89 1.34 3.00
N ASP A 91 11.96 1.88 3.58
CA ASP A 91 12.92 1.11 4.38
C ASP A 91 12.34 0.72 5.75
N ASP A 92 11.54 1.58 6.39
CA ASP A 92 10.86 1.29 7.66
C ASP A 92 9.76 0.22 7.51
N GLU A 93 9.08 0.17 6.36
CA GLU A 93 8.08 -0.86 6.01
C GLU A 93 8.70 -2.17 5.53
N ARG A 94 10.02 -2.22 5.34
CA ARG A 94 10.72 -3.43 4.89
C ARG A 94 10.89 -4.38 6.08
N PRO A 95 10.32 -5.60 6.05
CA PRO A 95 10.56 -6.57 7.11
C PRO A 95 12.08 -6.86 7.20
N PRO A 96 12.63 -7.04 8.43
CA PRO A 96 14.06 -7.26 8.61
C PRO A 96 14.48 -8.48 7.79
N GLN A 97 15.26 -8.24 6.74
CA GLN A 97 15.92 -9.30 5.99
C GLN A 97 16.91 -9.96 6.94
N GLN A 98 16.62 -11.20 7.32
CA GLN A 98 17.55 -12.07 8.03
C GLN A 98 18.73 -12.34 7.08
N SER A 99 19.84 -11.64 7.32
CA SER A 99 21.16 -11.91 6.75
C SER A 99 21.93 -12.90 7.62
#